data_AF-A0A6M4BVH0-F1
#
_entry.id   AF-A0A6M4BVH0-F1
#
_cell.length_a   1.000
_cell.length_b   1.000
_cell.length_c   1.000
_cell.angle_alpha   90.00
_cell.angle_beta   90.00
_cell.angle_gamma   90.00
#
_symmetry.space_group_name_H-M   'P 1'
#
loop_
_entity.id
_entity.type
_entity.pdbx_description
1 polymer ?
#
loop_
_entity_poly.entity_id
_entity_poly.type
_entity_poly.pdbx_seq_one_letter_code
_entity_poly.pdbx_strand_id
1 'polypeptide(L)'
;LSLNDNVINSINHVLFNLVLLEPDYDQPQTVKNHFEILRCFDHMAGQFSDQTIESLLHQCKHNQEKDRMKAVIILTHLTTSSQVFIENYATKFIVLLKVMIVMEQGLRMKKLLVKAIVGLVYRNCITTPEDF
;
A
#
# COMPACT_ATOMS: atom_id res chain seq x y z
N LEU A 1 12.49 8.11 22.60
CA LEU A 1 13.39 7.23 21.82
C LEU A 1 13.05 7.45 20.36
N SER A 2 13.89 8.14 19.58
CA SER A 2 13.73 8.13 18.11
C SER A 2 14.47 6.92 17.56
N LEU A 3 13.80 6.13 16.72
CA LEU A 3 14.46 5.10 15.94
C LEU A 3 15.28 5.79 14.85
N ASN A 4 16.46 5.26 14.53
CA ASN A 4 17.23 5.76 13.40
C ASN A 4 16.70 5.16 12.08
N ASP A 5 17.05 5.79 10.95
CA ASP A 5 16.56 5.40 9.63
C ASP A 5 16.88 3.95 9.26
N ASN A 6 18.06 3.45 9.65
CA ASN A 6 18.47 2.07 9.36
C ASN A 6 17.53 1.05 10.02
N VAL A 7 17.13 1.30 11.27
CA VAL A 7 16.19 0.45 12.00
C VAL A 7 14.80 0.53 11.37
N ILE A 8 14.33 1.74 11.04
CA ILE A 8 13.03 1.96 10.38
C ILE A 8 12.97 1.20 9.05
N ASN A 9 14.00 1.35 8.21
CA ASN A 9 14.11 0.67 6.93
C ASN A 9 14.14 -0.85 7.08
N SER A 10 14.86 -1.37 8.08
CA SER A 10 14.91 -2.80 8.37
C SER A 10 13.55 -3.34 8.80
N ILE A 11 12.82 -2.62 9.66
CA ILE A 11 11.46 -2.98 10.08
C ILE A 11 10.53 -2.99 8.87
N ASN A 12 10.53 -1.92 8.07
CA ASN A 12 9.71 -1.82 6.87
C ASN A 12 9.99 -2.97 5.89
N HIS A 13 11.26 -3.33 5.71
CA HIS A 13 11.66 -4.46 4.87
C HIS A 13 11.10 -5.79 5.38
N VAL A 14 11.24 -6.07 6.68
CA VAL A 14 10.71 -7.30 7.28
C VAL A 14 9.19 -7.36 7.17
N LEU A 15 8.48 -6.28 7.52
CA LEU A 15 7.03 -6.22 7.40
C LEU A 15 6.57 -6.45 5.96
N PHE A 16 7.23 -5.82 4.98
CA PHE A 16 6.92 -5.95 3.56
C PHE A 16 7.06 -7.40 3.07
N ASN A 17 8.10 -8.11 3.52
CA ASN A 17 8.31 -9.50 3.14
C ASN A 17 7.22 -10.43 3.68
N LEU A 18 6.63 -10.10 4.83
CA LEU A 18 5.57 -10.89 5.47
C LEU A 18 4.16 -10.64 4.89
N VAL A 19 3.99 -9.65 4.01
CA VAL A 19 2.70 -9.39 3.35
C VAL A 19 2.33 -10.54 2.40
N LEU A 20 1.17 -11.13 2.63
CA LEU A 20 0.56 -12.14 1.76
C LEU A 20 -0.14 -11.49 0.57
N LEU A 21 0.04 -12.07 -0.61
CA LEU A 21 -0.69 -11.65 -1.82
C LEU A 21 -2.12 -12.19 -1.84
N GLU A 22 -2.29 -13.41 -1.35
CA GLU A 22 -3.57 -14.13 -1.27
C GLU A 22 -3.63 -14.78 0.12
N PRO A 23 -4.42 -14.23 1.05
CA PRO A 23 -4.63 -14.84 2.36
C PRO A 23 -5.32 -16.21 2.22
N ASP A 24 -4.84 -17.21 2.97
CA ASP A 24 -5.43 -18.54 3.01
C ASP A 24 -6.51 -18.60 4.09
N TYR A 25 -7.77 -18.59 3.68
CA TYR A 25 -8.93 -18.59 4.59
C TYR A 25 -9.15 -19.93 5.29
N ASP A 26 -8.56 -21.02 4.80
CA ASP A 26 -8.55 -22.32 5.49
C ASP A 26 -7.54 -22.32 6.65
N GLN A 27 -6.65 -21.31 6.70
CA GLN A 27 -5.71 -21.08 7.80
C GLN A 27 -5.93 -19.70 8.45
N PRO A 28 -6.95 -19.54 9.32
CA PRO A 28 -7.34 -18.25 9.90
C PRO A 28 -6.21 -17.47 10.58
N GLN A 29 -5.22 -18.18 11.16
CA GLN A 29 -4.09 -17.54 11.82
C GLN A 29 -3.21 -16.76 10.83
N THR A 30 -3.05 -17.25 9.60
CA THR A 30 -2.24 -16.57 8.57
C THR A 30 -2.92 -15.28 8.11
N VAL A 31 -4.25 -15.30 7.98
CA VAL A 31 -5.07 -14.14 7.66
C VAL A 31 -5.00 -13.10 8.78
N LYS A 32 -5.14 -13.53 10.04
CA LYS A 32 -5.00 -12.63 11.19
C LYS A 32 -3.64 -11.95 11.20
N ASN A 33 -2.56 -12.73 11.05
CA ASN A 33 -1.20 -12.20 11.01
C ASN A 33 -1.01 -11.18 9.87
N HIS A 34 -1.56 -11.46 8.69
CA HIS A 34 -1.53 -10.53 7.56
C HIS A 34 -2.17 -9.18 7.90
N PHE A 35 -3.34 -9.18 8.53
CA PHE A 35 -3.98 -7.93 8.95
C PHE A 35 -3.21 -7.19 10.06
N GLU A 36 -2.57 -7.89 10.99
CA GLU A 36 -1.69 -7.24 11.97
C GLU A 36 -0.50 -6.55 11.29
N ILE A 37 0.10 -7.18 10.27
CA ILE A 37 1.20 -6.58 9.49
C ILE A 37 0.73 -5.29 8.79
N LEU A 38 -0.48 -5.30 8.20
CA LEU A 38 -1.06 -4.11 7.58
C LEU A 38 -1.29 -3.00 8.61
N ARG A 39 -1.76 -3.33 9.83
CA ARG A 39 -1.88 -2.35 10.92
C ARG A 39 -0.51 -1.82 11.37
N CYS A 40 0.54 -2.63 11.35
CA CYS A 40 1.90 -2.12 11.62
C CYS A 40 2.29 -1.03 10.60
N PHE A 41 1.97 -1.21 9.32
CA PHE A 41 2.23 -0.16 8.32
C PHE A 41 1.47 1.13 8.59
N ASP A 42 0.26 1.08 9.14
CA ASP A 42 -0.49 2.28 9.55
C ASP A 42 0.24 3.07 10.65
N HIS A 43 0.73 2.37 11.68
CA HIS A 43 1.52 3.00 12.73
C HIS A 43 2.85 3.55 12.20
N MET A 44 3.53 2.80 11.32
CA MET A 44 4.77 3.26 10.67
C MET A 44 4.53 4.47 9.78
N ALA A 45 3.42 4.51 9.04
CA ALA A 45 3.00 5.65 8.24
C ALA A 45 2.73 6.90 9.10
N GLY A 46 2.18 6.74 10.30
CA GLY A 46 1.91 7.86 11.21
C GLY A 46 3.15 8.47 11.88
N GLN A 47 4.21 7.67 12.10
CA GLN A 47 5.41 8.13 12.83
C GLN A 47 6.62 8.37 11.92
N PHE A 48 6.74 7.61 10.83
CA PHE A 48 7.90 7.56 9.93
C PHE A 48 7.42 7.57 8.47
N SER A 49 6.56 8.55 8.15
CA SER A 49 5.82 8.61 6.89
C SER A 49 6.73 8.64 5.66
N ASP A 50 7.79 9.44 5.69
CA ASP A 50 8.70 9.59 4.55
C ASP A 50 9.45 8.28 4.26
N GLN A 51 10.05 7.65 5.26
CA GLN A 51 10.77 6.38 5.08
C GLN A 51 9.83 5.23 4.69
N THR A 52 8.59 5.26 5.18
CA THR A 52 7.64 4.16 4.99
C THR A 52 6.87 4.30 3.68
N ILE A 53 6.18 5.43 3.48
CA ILE A 53 5.26 5.61 2.35
C ILE A 53 6.03 5.88 1.06
N GLU A 54 7.12 6.68 1.06
CA GLU A 54 7.91 6.89 -0.16
C GLU A 54 8.55 5.59 -0.66
N SER A 55 9.01 4.75 0.28
CA SER A 55 9.53 3.42 -0.06
C SER A 55 8.45 2.55 -0.71
N LEU A 56 7.22 2.54 -0.18
CA LEU A 56 6.09 1.81 -0.78
C LEU A 56 5.72 2.36 -2.16
N LEU A 57 5.68 3.68 -2.34
CA LEU A 57 5.43 4.32 -3.64
C LEU A 57 6.52 3.96 -4.66
N HIS A 58 7.79 3.84 -4.22
CA HIS A 58 8.88 3.35 -5.05
C HIS A 58 8.70 1.87 -5.41
N GLN A 59 8.26 1.02 -4.48
CA GLN A 59 7.99 -0.40 -4.74
C GLN A 59 6.88 -0.62 -5.78
N CYS A 60 5.93 0.30 -5.94
CA CYS A 60 4.94 0.24 -7.04
C CYS A 60 5.58 0.30 -8.45
N LYS A 61 6.84 0.72 -8.57
CA LYS A 61 7.58 0.79 -9.84
C LYS A 61 8.58 -0.36 -10.00
N HIS A 62 8.56 -1.35 -9.10
CA HIS A 62 9.51 -2.46 -9.11
C HIS A 62 9.32 -3.39 -10.33
N ASN A 63 10.39 -4.01 -10.83
CA ASN A 63 10.31 -4.90 -11.99
C ASN A 63 9.49 -6.17 -11.73
N GLN A 64 9.45 -6.62 -10.48
CA GLN A 64 8.72 -7.83 -10.08
C GLN A 64 7.26 -7.51 -9.75
N GLU A 65 6.31 -8.16 -10.44
CA GLU A 65 4.86 -7.97 -10.21
C GLU A 65 4.49 -8.24 -8.75
N LYS A 66 5.07 -9.27 -8.14
CA LYS A 66 4.80 -9.62 -6.73
C LYS A 66 5.09 -8.46 -5.78
N ASP A 67 6.18 -7.73 -5.97
CA ASP A 67 6.55 -6.62 -5.09
C ASP A 67 5.63 -5.41 -5.32
N ARG A 68 5.31 -5.13 -6.59
CA ARG A 68 4.30 -4.10 -6.92
C ARG A 68 2.95 -4.42 -6.28
N MET A 69 2.52 -5.68 -6.33
CA MET A 69 1.25 -6.10 -5.72
C MET A 69 1.25 -5.91 -4.20
N LYS A 70 2.33 -6.30 -3.51
CA LYS A 70 2.47 -6.08 -2.05
C LYS A 70 2.37 -4.58 -1.72
N ALA A 71 3.06 -3.73 -2.47
CA ALA A 71 3.01 -2.28 -2.28
C ALA A 71 1.59 -1.74 -2.46
N VAL A 72 0.89 -2.14 -3.52
CA VAL A 72 -0.51 -1.73 -3.77
C VAL A 72 -1.44 -2.21 -2.65
N ILE A 73 -1.27 -3.44 -2.15
CA ILE A 73 -2.07 -3.96 -1.02
C ILE A 73 -1.90 -3.07 0.22
N ILE A 74 -0.65 -2.73 0.56
CA ILE A 74 -0.35 -1.90 1.73
C ILE A 74 -0.91 -0.48 1.54
N LEU A 75 -0.66 0.17 0.41
CA LEU A 75 -1.15 1.53 0.14
C LEU A 75 -2.69 1.59 0.07
N THR A 76 -3.34 0.54 -0.42
CA THR A 76 -4.80 0.40 -0.38
C THR A 76 -5.31 0.30 1.06
N HIS A 77 -4.61 -0.43 1.92
CA HIS A 77 -4.95 -0.48 3.35
C HIS A 77 -4.84 0.91 3.98
N LEU A 78 -3.72 1.61 3.75
CA LEU A 78 -3.48 2.96 4.28
C LEU A 78 -4.51 3.98 3.82
N THR A 79 -5.06 3.83 2.60
CA THR A 79 -6.19 4.63 2.12
C THR A 79 -7.39 4.55 3.08
N THR A 80 -7.62 3.38 3.68
CA THR A 80 -8.76 3.18 4.60
C THR A 80 -8.44 3.53 6.04
N SER A 81 -7.19 3.37 6.49
CA SER A 81 -6.84 3.41 7.91
C SER A 81 -6.03 4.66 8.32
N SER A 82 -5.28 5.27 7.40
CA SER A 82 -4.26 6.27 7.74
C SER A 82 -4.63 7.67 7.27
N GLN A 83 -4.88 8.58 8.21
CA GLN A 83 -5.16 9.98 7.88
C GLN A 83 -3.94 10.69 7.29
N VAL A 84 -2.73 10.40 7.82
CA VAL A 84 -1.45 10.93 7.32
C VAL A 84 -1.24 10.57 5.85
N PHE A 85 -1.58 9.34 5.46
CA PHE A 85 -1.52 8.91 4.07
C PHE A 85 -2.46 9.73 3.18
N ILE A 86 -3.71 9.89 3.62
CA ILE A 86 -4.75 10.61 2.85
C ILE A 86 -4.36 12.08 2.64
N GLU A 87 -3.87 12.75 3.67
CA GLU A 87 -3.56 14.17 3.60
C GLU A 87 -2.29 14.48 2.79
N ASN A 88 -1.29 13.59 2.84
CA ASN A 88 0.05 13.93 2.33
C ASN A 88 0.51 13.11 1.11
N TYR A 89 -0.07 11.92 0.87
CA TYR A 89 0.46 10.96 -0.10
C TYR A 89 -0.57 10.40 -1.09
N ALA A 90 -1.88 10.55 -0.84
CA ALA A 90 -2.93 10.03 -1.72
C ALA A 90 -2.76 10.49 -3.18
N THR A 91 -2.45 11.78 -3.41
CA THR A 91 -2.23 12.32 -4.76
C THR A 91 -1.07 11.62 -5.50
N LYS A 92 0.04 11.34 -4.80
CA LYS A 92 1.17 10.61 -5.39
C LYS A 92 0.76 9.18 -5.77
N PHE A 93 -0.03 8.53 -4.92
CA PHE A 93 -0.53 7.19 -5.21
C PHE A 93 -1.52 7.18 -6.38
N ILE A 94 -2.42 8.17 -6.47
CA ILE A 94 -3.34 8.34 -7.60
C ILE A 94 -2.57 8.42 -8.92
N VAL A 95 -1.52 9.26 -8.99
CA VAL A 95 -0.68 9.39 -10.19
C VAL A 95 -0.08 8.05 -10.61
N LEU A 96 0.37 7.22 -9.64
CA LEU A 96 0.87 5.88 -9.95
C LEU A 96 -0.23 4.96 -10.47
N LEU A 97 -1.41 4.98 -9.84
CA LEU A 97 -2.54 4.14 -10.25
C LEU A 97 -3.00 4.44 -11.68
N LYS A 98 -2.99 5.71 -12.11
CA LYS A 98 -3.28 6.10 -13.51
C LYS A 98 -2.35 5.41 -14.51
N VAL A 99 -1.07 5.26 -14.17
CA VAL A 99 -0.11 4.56 -15.03
C VAL A 99 -0.31 3.05 -14.95
N MET A 100 -0.43 2.51 -13.73
CA MET A 100 -0.52 1.07 -13.50
C MET A 100 -1.78 0.45 -14.12
N ILE A 101 -2.92 1.15 -14.14
CA ILE A 101 -4.17 0.60 -14.69
C ILE A 101 -4.09 0.33 -16.20
N VAL A 102 -3.24 1.08 -16.92
CA VAL A 102 -2.97 0.89 -18.36
C VAL A 102 -1.87 -0.13 -18.58
N MET A 103 -0.79 -0.07 -17.78
CA MET A 103 0.39 -0.90 -17.95
C MET A 103 0.17 -2.36 -17.55
N GLU A 104 -0.47 -2.61 -16.41
CA GLU A 104 -0.59 -3.94 -15.83
C GLU A 104 -1.62 -4.80 -16.56
N GLN A 105 -1.23 -6.00 -16.99
CA GLN A 105 -2.12 -6.90 -17.72
C GLN A 105 -2.70 -8.02 -16.87
N GLY A 106 -2.01 -8.42 -15.79
CA GLY A 106 -2.42 -9.52 -14.92
C GLY A 106 -3.75 -9.27 -14.22
N LEU A 107 -4.67 -10.24 -14.28
CA LEU A 107 -6.00 -10.12 -13.66
C LEU A 107 -5.92 -9.89 -12.14
N ARG A 108 -4.95 -10.53 -11.46
CA ARG A 108 -4.74 -10.37 -10.02
C ARG A 108 -4.37 -8.93 -9.68
N MET A 109 -3.40 -8.35 -10.41
CA MET A 109 -3.02 -6.96 -10.27
C MET A 109 -4.19 -6.01 -10.59
N LYS A 110 -4.90 -6.21 -11.71
CA LYS A 110 -6.06 -5.38 -12.08
C LYS A 110 -7.13 -5.33 -10.97
N LYS A 111 -7.42 -6.47 -10.33
CA LYS A 111 -8.34 -6.53 -9.18
C LYS A 111 -7.85 -5.69 -8.00
N LEU A 112 -6.55 -5.70 -7.71
CA LEU A 112 -5.96 -4.86 -6.65
C LEU A 112 -6.03 -3.38 -7.00
N LEU A 113 -5.69 -3.00 -8.23
CA LEU A 113 -5.75 -1.61 -8.69
C LEU A 113 -7.17 -1.06 -8.59
N VAL A 114 -8.19 -1.81 -9.04
CA VAL A 114 -9.59 -1.39 -8.93
C VAL A 114 -9.99 -1.17 -7.46
N LYS A 115 -9.59 -2.07 -6.55
CA LYS A 115 -9.85 -1.89 -5.11
C LYS A 115 -9.20 -0.61 -4.56
N ALA A 116 -7.95 -0.32 -4.97
CA ALA A 116 -7.25 0.90 -4.56
C ALA A 116 -7.99 2.16 -5.05
N ILE A 117 -8.34 2.20 -6.33
CA ILE A 117 -9.04 3.33 -6.96
C ILE A 117 -10.40 3.56 -6.29
N VAL A 118 -11.19 2.50 -6.11
CA VAL A 118 -12.50 2.60 -5.44
C VAL A 118 -12.35 3.05 -3.98
N GLY A 119 -11.30 2.59 -3.28
CA GLY A 119 -10.99 3.06 -1.93
C GLY A 119 -10.72 4.57 -1.88
N LEU A 120 -9.99 5.10 -2.86
CA LEU A 120 -9.71 6.53 -2.98
C LEU A 120 -10.95 7.35 -3.35
N VAL A 121 -11.83 6.82 -4.20
CA VAL A 121 -13.16 7.42 -4.48
C VAL A 121 -13.99 7.49 -3.20
N TYR A 122 -14.07 6.39 -2.44
CA TYR A 122 -14.82 6.35 -1.18
C TYR A 122 -14.30 7.34 -0.13
N ARG A 123 -12.99 7.61 -0.14
CA ARG A 123 -12.34 8.61 0.74
C ARG A 123 -12.40 10.04 0.19
N ASN A 124 -13.10 10.27 -0.92
CA ASN A 124 -13.19 11.55 -1.63
C ASN A 124 -11.84 12.12 -2.11
N CYS A 125 -10.87 11.24 -2.39
CA CYS A 125 -9.59 11.63 -3.00
C CYS A 125 -9.67 11.72 -4.53
N ILE A 126 -10.65 11.03 -5.13
CA ILE A 126 -10.98 11.08 -6.55
C ILE A 126 -12.46 11.43 -6.61
N THR A 127 -12.78 12.62 -7.10
CA THR A 127 -14.15 13.16 -7.10
C THR A 127 -14.62 13.56 -8.49
N THR A 128 -13.68 13.80 -9.39
CA THR A 128 -13.91 14.23 -10.77
C THR A 128 -13.18 13.32 -11.76
N PRO A 129 -13.63 13.25 -13.02
CA PRO A 129 -12.90 12.51 -14.06
C PRO A 129 -11.46 13.02 -14.26
N GLU A 130 -11.18 14.30 -14.03
CA GLU A 130 -9.85 14.88 -14.16
C GLU A 130 -8.88 14.35 -13.08
N ASP A 131 -9.40 13.96 -11.90
CA ASP A 131 -8.62 13.37 -10.82
C ASP A 131 -8.04 11.99 -11.20
N PHE A 132 -8.65 11.25 -12.14
CA PHE A 132 -8.22 9.91 -12.56
C PHE A 132 -8.11 9.71 -14.09
#